data_AF-A0A093YPT8-F1
#
_entry.id   AF-A0A093YPT8-F1
#
_cell.length_a   1.000
_cell.length_b   1.000
_cell.length_c   1.000
_cell.angle_alpha   90.00
_cell.angle_beta   90.00
_cell.angle_gamma   90.00
#
_symmetry.space_group_name_H-M   'P 1'
#
loop_
_entity.id
_entity.type
_entity.pdbx_description
1 polymer ?
#
loop_
_entity_poly.entity_id
_entity_poly.type
_entity_poly.pdbx_seq_one_letter_code
_entity_poly.pdbx_strand_id
1 'polypeptide(L)'
;MASAKAPDLDRSMNLDAEQEDISMTGVFDAKSRAELPIAPKKGCDITTKTIKNPSFSYAYLEYISDGQPTSDLDILTVRSHLTSGLNQFLGITGAAISVDILKVDQNGCWIRVPREDLRAVIAAMGQWIGTGEGNLKVAWKLKASGNWLGSLVASQGVQETWAT
;
A
#
# COMPACT_ATOMS: atom_id res chain seq x y z
N MET A 1 32.87 -31.92 -41.93
CA MET A 1 33.23 -30.82 -41.01
C MET A 1 34.11 -29.85 -41.78
N ALA A 2 33.72 -28.57 -41.87
CA ALA A 2 34.52 -27.51 -42.46
C ALA A 2 34.45 -26.30 -41.53
N SER A 3 35.61 -25.67 -41.28
CA SER A 3 35.78 -24.61 -40.27
C SER A 3 35.89 -23.23 -40.91
N ALA A 4 35.62 -22.20 -40.12
CA ALA A 4 35.50 -20.79 -40.45
C ALA A 4 36.66 -20.16 -41.24
N LYS A 5 36.38 -19.07 -41.97
CA LYS A 5 37.05 -17.75 -41.77
C LYS A 5 36.32 -16.61 -42.50
N ALA A 6 36.23 -15.44 -41.86
CA ALA A 6 35.89 -14.16 -42.50
C ALA A 6 37.15 -13.26 -42.57
N PRO A 7 37.15 -12.25 -43.45
CA PRO A 7 37.85 -11.00 -43.12
C PRO A 7 37.03 -9.73 -43.39
N ASP A 8 37.32 -8.75 -42.54
CA ASP A 8 36.90 -7.35 -42.54
C ASP A 8 37.88 -6.50 -43.39
N LEU A 9 37.43 -5.36 -43.96
CA LEU A 9 38.33 -4.35 -44.56
C LEU A 9 37.71 -2.94 -44.58
N ASP A 10 38.59 -1.95 -44.41
CA ASP A 10 38.33 -0.64 -43.81
C ASP A 10 38.67 0.53 -44.77
N ARG A 11 37.80 1.57 -44.78
CA ARG A 11 38.16 3.02 -44.78
C ARG A 11 38.87 3.73 -45.96
N SER A 12 38.77 5.06 -45.90
CA SER A 12 39.48 6.12 -46.67
C SER A 12 38.95 6.43 -48.07
N MET A 13 38.96 7.66 -48.60
CA MET A 13 39.24 9.01 -48.06
C MET A 13 38.74 10.05 -49.07
N ASN A 14 38.43 11.30 -48.65
CA ASN A 14 39.00 12.56 -49.20
C ASN A 14 38.23 13.82 -48.75
N LEU A 15 39.01 14.84 -48.36
CA LEU A 15 38.64 16.26 -48.32
C LEU A 15 39.10 16.89 -49.68
N ASP A 16 39.01 18.17 -50.06
CA ASP A 16 38.83 19.50 -49.41
C ASP A 16 38.22 20.49 -50.45
N ALA A 17 37.84 21.72 -50.03
CA ALA A 17 38.08 23.02 -50.71
C ALA A 17 36.93 24.07 -50.66
N GLU A 18 37.17 25.11 -49.85
CA GLU A 18 37.01 26.56 -50.14
C GLU A 18 35.63 27.22 -50.43
N GLN A 19 35.11 27.82 -49.35
CA GLN A 19 34.51 29.16 -49.18
C GLN A 19 34.40 30.14 -50.38
N GLU A 20 33.20 30.71 -50.57
CA GLU A 20 32.99 32.05 -51.14
C GLU A 20 32.17 32.94 -50.18
N ASP A 21 32.65 34.15 -49.91
CA ASP A 21 31.97 35.21 -49.17
C ASP A 21 31.24 36.17 -50.14
N ILE A 22 29.94 36.40 -49.94
CA ILE A 22 29.30 37.66 -50.38
C ILE A 22 28.34 38.21 -49.32
N SER A 23 28.74 39.37 -48.78
CA SER A 23 27.91 40.24 -47.95
C SER A 23 26.99 41.11 -48.81
N MET A 24 25.76 41.41 -48.35
CA MET A 24 25.29 42.79 -48.08
C MET A 24 23.77 42.88 -47.84
N THR A 25 23.41 43.37 -46.65
CA THR A 25 22.27 44.25 -46.32
C THR A 25 20.90 44.08 -47.02
N GLY A 26 19.89 43.70 -46.24
CA GLY A 26 18.46 43.90 -46.55
C GLY A 26 17.69 44.30 -45.28
N VAL A 27 16.83 45.32 -45.38
CA VAL A 27 16.17 45.99 -44.23
C VAL A 27 15.06 45.14 -43.60
N PHE A 28 14.81 45.35 -42.31
CA PHE A 28 13.72 44.76 -41.54
C PHE A 28 12.33 45.03 -42.12
N ASP A 29 11.48 43.99 -42.18
CA ASP A 29 10.03 44.15 -42.23
C ASP A 29 9.34 43.22 -41.22
N ALA A 30 8.57 43.81 -40.30
CA ALA A 30 7.99 43.12 -39.15
C ALA A 30 6.49 42.85 -39.35
N LYS A 31 6.15 41.65 -39.87
CA LYS A 31 4.83 40.98 -39.80
C LYS A 31 5.02 39.53 -40.27
N SER A 32 4.51 38.49 -39.62
CA SER A 32 3.35 38.42 -38.72
C SER A 32 3.59 37.49 -37.52
N ARG A 33 2.89 37.77 -36.42
CA ARG A 33 2.91 36.96 -35.19
C ARG A 33 1.85 35.87 -35.29
N ALA A 34 2.26 34.66 -35.64
CA ALA A 34 1.39 33.49 -35.70
C ALA A 34 1.30 32.78 -34.33
N GLU A 35 0.12 32.89 -33.72
CA GLU A 35 -0.34 32.13 -32.56
C GLU A 35 -1.41 31.12 -33.07
N LEU A 36 -1.52 29.87 -32.62
CA LEU A 36 -1.06 29.15 -31.41
C LEU A 36 -0.88 27.64 -31.76
N PRO A 37 -0.05 26.82 -31.03
CA PRO A 37 -0.46 26.33 -29.71
C PRO A 37 0.65 26.24 -28.64
N ILE A 38 0.36 26.79 -27.47
CA ILE A 38 1.11 26.50 -26.23
C ILE A 38 0.89 25.03 -25.91
N ALA A 39 1.96 24.23 -25.97
CA ALA A 39 1.93 22.85 -25.47
C ALA A 39 1.41 22.86 -24.02
N PRO A 40 0.49 21.95 -23.64
CA PRO A 40 -0.14 21.99 -22.33
C PRO A 40 0.94 21.95 -21.27
N LYS A 41 0.97 22.98 -20.41
CA LYS A 41 1.91 23.06 -19.29
C LYS A 41 1.65 21.85 -18.40
N LYS A 42 2.51 20.83 -18.55
CA LYS A 42 2.49 19.63 -17.70
C LYS A 42 2.54 20.14 -16.26
N GLY A 43 1.52 19.79 -15.47
CA GLY A 43 1.44 20.25 -14.09
C GLY A 43 2.75 19.94 -13.38
N CYS A 44 3.35 20.95 -12.75
CA CYS A 44 4.48 20.71 -11.87
C CYS A 44 3.92 19.98 -10.65
N ASP A 45 4.35 18.73 -10.42
CA ASP A 45 4.03 18.01 -9.17
C ASP A 45 4.65 18.80 -8.01
N ILE A 46 3.80 19.56 -7.30
CA ILE A 46 4.23 20.56 -6.32
C ILE A 46 5.04 19.90 -5.19
N THR A 47 4.71 18.67 -4.81
CA THR A 47 5.54 17.78 -3.97
C THR A 47 4.99 16.36 -4.00
N THR A 48 5.78 15.39 -4.46
CA THR A 48 5.43 13.95 -4.39
C THR A 48 6.01 13.33 -3.11
N LYS A 49 5.16 13.11 -2.10
CA LYS A 49 5.53 12.43 -0.84
C LYS A 49 5.05 10.98 -0.82
N THR A 50 5.95 10.05 -1.11
CA THR A 50 5.70 8.61 -0.90
C THR A 50 6.14 8.21 0.52
N ILE A 51 5.19 7.91 1.41
CA ILE A 51 5.52 7.28 2.70
C ILE A 51 5.76 5.79 2.43
N LYS A 52 7.01 5.45 2.10
CA LYS A 52 7.41 4.11 1.64
C LYS A 52 7.35 3.04 2.74
N ASN A 53 7.58 3.42 3.99
CA ASN A 53 7.62 2.50 5.13
C ASN A 53 6.80 3.05 6.32
N PRO A 54 5.47 2.88 6.32
CA PRO A 54 4.65 3.19 7.49
C PRO A 54 5.02 2.24 8.65
N SER A 55 5.28 2.78 9.84
CA SER A 55 5.71 2.01 11.01
C SER A 55 4.63 1.08 11.58
N PHE A 56 3.36 1.42 11.33
CA PHE A 56 2.21 0.70 11.84
C PHE A 56 1.28 0.23 10.72
N SER A 57 0.60 -0.86 10.98
CA SER A 57 -0.53 -1.35 10.21
C SER A 57 -1.76 -1.48 11.11
N TYR A 58 -2.92 -1.50 10.46
CA TYR A 58 -4.24 -1.51 11.08
C TYR A 58 -5.02 -2.74 10.62
N ALA A 59 -5.83 -3.30 11.50
CA ALA A 59 -6.76 -4.36 11.18
C ALA A 59 -8.10 -4.19 11.91
N TYR A 60 -9.17 -4.69 11.30
CA TYR A 60 -10.48 -4.86 11.93
C TYR A 60 -10.79 -6.35 12.10
N LEU A 61 -11.04 -6.74 13.34
CA LEU A 61 -11.42 -8.09 13.73
C LEU A 61 -12.91 -8.10 14.13
N GLU A 62 -13.72 -8.87 13.41
CA GLU A 62 -15.10 -9.20 13.76
C GLU A 62 -15.09 -10.34 14.81
N TYR A 63 -15.90 -10.19 15.85
CA TYR A 63 -16.10 -11.19 16.89
C TYR A 63 -17.20 -12.17 16.48
N ILE A 64 -16.96 -13.47 16.63
CA ILE A 64 -17.93 -14.53 16.29
C ILE A 64 -18.17 -15.40 17.52
N SER A 65 -19.44 -15.59 17.89
CA SER A 65 -19.90 -16.53 18.94
C SER A 65 -20.86 -17.57 18.35
N ASP A 66 -20.78 -18.81 18.84
CA ASP A 66 -21.61 -19.95 18.42
C ASP A 66 -23.01 -19.98 19.09
N GLY A 67 -23.52 -18.81 19.50
CA GLY A 67 -24.80 -18.67 20.19
C GLY A 67 -25.06 -17.21 20.58
N GLN A 68 -26.20 -16.69 20.14
CA GLN A 68 -26.70 -15.30 20.15
C GLN A 68 -25.67 -14.15 19.95
N PRO A 69 -25.98 -13.15 19.08
CA PRO A 69 -25.24 -11.90 19.11
C PRO A 69 -25.50 -11.16 20.45
N THR A 70 -24.66 -10.18 20.76
CA THR A 70 -24.78 -9.24 21.90
C THR A 70 -24.44 -9.76 23.31
N SER A 71 -23.21 -10.24 23.50
CA SER A 71 -22.45 -9.80 24.69
C SER A 71 -21.79 -8.46 24.34
N ASP A 72 -21.92 -7.43 25.17
CA ASP A 72 -21.17 -6.17 24.96
C ASP A 72 -19.66 -6.48 25.03
N LEU A 73 -18.97 -6.25 23.92
CA LEU A 73 -17.57 -6.60 23.77
C LEU A 73 -16.68 -5.60 24.53
N ASP A 74 -16.20 -5.98 25.71
CA ASP A 74 -15.32 -5.12 26.52
C ASP A 74 -13.84 -5.18 26.09
N ILE A 75 -13.14 -4.05 26.27
CA ILE A 75 -11.72 -3.84 25.97
C ILE A 75 -10.83 -4.83 26.73
N LEU A 76 -11.16 -5.21 27.98
CA LEU A 76 -10.39 -6.18 28.75
C LEU A 76 -10.50 -7.59 28.14
N THR A 77 -11.71 -7.98 27.72
CA THR A 77 -11.97 -9.25 27.03
C THR A 77 -11.23 -9.31 25.69
N VAL A 78 -11.29 -8.24 24.88
CA VAL A 78 -10.52 -8.14 23.63
C VAL A 78 -9.02 -8.29 23.89
N ARG A 79 -8.47 -7.58 24.89
CA ARG A 79 -7.04 -7.66 25.23
C ARG A 79 -6.65 -9.06 25.71
N SER A 80 -7.47 -9.70 26.54
CA SER A 80 -7.28 -11.08 26.99
C SER A 80 -7.23 -12.06 25.82
N HIS A 81 -8.17 -11.95 24.87
CA HIS A 81 -8.20 -12.78 23.66
C HIS A 81 -6.98 -12.56 22.77
N LEU A 82 -6.58 -11.30 22.53
CA LEU A 82 -5.38 -10.96 21.76
C LEU A 82 -4.11 -11.56 22.40
N THR A 83 -3.88 -11.32 23.69
CA THR A 83 -2.70 -11.86 24.40
C THR A 83 -2.71 -13.39 24.44
N SER A 84 -3.88 -14.02 24.63
CA SER A 84 -4.05 -15.47 24.60
C SER A 84 -3.72 -16.06 23.21
N GLY A 85 -4.29 -15.50 22.14
CA GLY A 85 -4.03 -15.95 20.76
C GLY A 85 -2.59 -15.78 20.31
N LEU A 86 -1.98 -14.63 20.61
CA LEU A 86 -0.57 -14.38 20.29
C LEU A 86 0.38 -15.30 21.07
N ASN A 87 0.09 -15.56 22.34
CA ASN A 87 0.86 -16.51 23.15
C ASN A 87 0.67 -17.97 22.71
N GLN A 88 -0.53 -18.36 22.25
CA GLN A 88 -0.77 -19.69 21.69
C GLN A 88 -0.06 -19.91 20.35
N PHE A 89 0.03 -18.89 19.49
CA PHE A 89 0.62 -19.01 18.15
C PHE A 89 2.14 -18.79 18.12
N LEU A 90 2.67 -17.87 18.93
CA LEU A 90 4.07 -17.42 18.89
C LEU A 90 4.79 -17.51 20.26
N GLY A 91 4.11 -18.00 21.30
CA GLY A 91 4.64 -18.03 22.66
C GLY A 91 4.91 -16.64 23.24
N ILE A 92 5.93 -16.58 24.11
CA ILE A 92 6.38 -15.37 24.81
C ILE A 92 6.67 -14.22 23.83
N THR A 93 7.21 -14.53 22.63
CA THR A 93 7.47 -13.54 21.58
C THR A 93 6.18 -12.87 21.09
N GLY A 94 5.09 -13.62 20.94
CA GLY A 94 3.79 -13.06 20.57
C GLY A 94 3.18 -12.19 21.66
N ALA A 95 3.33 -12.60 22.92
CA ALA A 95 2.90 -11.82 24.07
C ALA A 95 3.66 -10.48 24.22
N ALA A 96 4.85 -10.35 23.61
CA ALA A 96 5.64 -9.13 23.58
C ALA A 96 5.31 -8.17 22.40
N ILE A 97 4.46 -8.57 21.45
CA ILE A 97 4.04 -7.70 20.33
C ILE A 97 3.20 -6.54 20.87
N SER A 98 3.56 -5.31 20.49
CA SER A 98 2.83 -4.10 20.89
C SER A 98 1.52 -3.95 20.10
N VAL A 99 0.44 -4.50 20.64
CA VAL A 99 -0.91 -4.36 20.07
C VAL A 99 -1.72 -3.30 20.80
N ASP A 100 -2.06 -2.23 20.09
CA ASP A 100 -2.94 -1.18 20.60
C ASP A 100 -4.37 -1.39 20.09
N ILE A 101 -5.34 -1.36 21.01
CA ILE A 101 -6.76 -1.36 20.68
C ILE A 101 -7.19 0.09 20.47
N LEU A 102 -7.60 0.46 19.25
CA LEU A 102 -7.98 1.83 18.90
C LEU A 102 -9.45 2.12 19.21
N LYS A 103 -10.31 1.14 18.94
CA LYS A 103 -11.76 1.21 19.15
C LYS A 103 -12.29 -0.21 19.30
N VAL A 104 -13.28 -0.37 20.18
CA VAL A 104 -14.12 -1.57 20.25
C VAL A 104 -15.54 -1.17 19.86
N ASP A 105 -16.15 -2.02 19.05
CA ASP A 105 -17.53 -1.97 18.56
C ASP A 105 -18.26 -3.21 19.08
N GLN A 106 -19.59 -3.21 19.09
CA GLN A 106 -20.39 -4.34 19.61
C GLN A 106 -20.03 -5.70 18.97
N ASN A 107 -19.64 -5.68 17.69
CA ASN A 107 -19.36 -6.89 16.90
C ASN A 107 -17.87 -7.02 16.51
N GLY A 108 -16.95 -6.24 17.09
CA GLY A 108 -15.55 -6.29 16.68
C GLY A 108 -14.64 -5.21 17.25
N CYS A 109 -13.39 -5.17 16.81
CA CYS A 109 -12.42 -4.17 17.26
C CYS A 109 -11.43 -3.75 16.17
N TRP A 110 -10.98 -2.51 16.27
CA TRP A 110 -9.88 -1.95 15.50
C TRP A 110 -8.58 -2.04 16.30
N ILE A 111 -7.57 -2.68 15.71
CA ILE A 111 -6.23 -2.81 16.30
C ILE A 111 -5.17 -2.09 15.45
N ARG A 112 -4.13 -1.59 16.12
CA ARG A 112 -2.88 -1.10 15.55
C ARG A 112 -1.74 -2.02 16.02
N VAL A 113 -0.85 -2.36 15.09
CA VAL A 113 0.26 -3.31 15.27
C VAL A 113 1.47 -2.77 14.51
N PRO A 114 2.73 -3.03 14.92
CA PRO A 114 3.90 -2.89 14.06
C PRO A 114 3.68 -3.56 12.70
N ARG A 115 4.20 -2.94 11.63
CA ARG A 115 3.92 -3.38 10.25
C ARG A 115 4.44 -4.79 9.96
N GLU A 116 5.58 -5.14 10.56
CA GLU A 116 6.23 -6.45 10.52
C GLU A 116 5.35 -7.55 11.14
N ASP A 117 4.69 -7.25 12.26
CA ASP A 117 3.95 -8.22 13.06
C ASP A 117 2.52 -8.45 12.58
N LEU A 118 1.94 -7.53 11.78
CA LEU A 118 0.56 -7.63 11.27
C LEU A 118 0.21 -9.03 10.74
N ARG A 119 1.10 -9.64 9.95
CA ARG A 119 0.87 -10.97 9.35
C ARG A 119 0.82 -12.08 10.40
N ALA A 120 1.66 -11.98 11.42
CA ALA A 120 1.70 -12.93 12.54
C ALA A 120 0.47 -12.76 13.45
N VAL A 121 0.03 -11.52 13.69
CA VAL A 121 -1.22 -11.24 14.42
C VAL A 121 -2.44 -11.77 13.67
N ILE A 122 -2.54 -11.55 12.36
CA ILE A 122 -3.64 -12.08 11.54
C ILE A 122 -3.68 -13.62 11.60
N ALA A 123 -2.53 -14.29 11.48
CA ALA A 123 -2.44 -15.75 11.56
C ALA A 123 -2.84 -16.27 12.95
N ALA A 124 -2.34 -15.65 14.03
CA ALA A 124 -2.69 -16.00 15.39
C ALA A 124 -4.19 -15.87 15.66
N MET A 125 -4.79 -14.73 15.31
CA MET A 125 -6.21 -14.46 15.58
C MET A 125 -7.14 -15.26 14.68
N GLY A 126 -6.73 -15.61 13.45
CA GLY A 126 -7.50 -16.48 12.56
C GLY A 126 -7.48 -17.96 12.95
N GLN A 127 -6.48 -18.41 13.72
CA GLN A 127 -6.42 -19.76 14.29
C GLN A 127 -7.04 -19.84 15.71
N TRP A 128 -7.04 -18.74 16.46
CA TRP A 128 -7.45 -18.75 17.86
C TRP A 128 -8.94 -19.06 18.03
N ILE A 129 -9.22 -20.00 18.93
CA ILE A 129 -10.57 -20.36 19.38
C ILE A 129 -10.56 -20.24 20.91
N GLY A 130 -11.46 -19.43 21.44
CA GLY A 130 -11.71 -19.30 22.87
C GLY A 130 -13.04 -19.92 23.29
N THR A 131 -13.29 -19.86 24.59
CA THR A 131 -14.58 -20.16 25.20
C THR A 131 -15.12 -18.89 25.84
N GLY A 132 -16.29 -18.46 25.40
CA GLY A 132 -16.99 -17.30 25.94
C GLY A 132 -17.92 -17.67 27.10
N GLU A 133 -18.76 -16.70 27.48
CA GLU A 133 -19.83 -16.92 28.45
C GLU A 133 -20.79 -18.04 27.97
N GLY A 134 -21.36 -18.80 28.91
CA GLY A 134 -22.23 -19.93 28.58
C GLY A 134 -21.52 -21.15 27.96
N ASN A 135 -20.18 -21.23 28.01
CA ASN A 135 -19.36 -22.29 27.39
C ASN A 135 -19.49 -22.35 25.85
N LEU A 136 -19.90 -21.24 25.24
CA LEU A 136 -19.98 -21.11 23.78
C LEU A 136 -18.58 -20.93 23.18
N LYS A 137 -18.35 -21.48 21.99
CA LYS A 137 -17.11 -21.26 21.25
C LYS A 137 -17.09 -19.84 20.68
N VAL A 138 -15.94 -19.19 20.79
CA VAL A 138 -15.75 -17.83 20.29
C VAL A 138 -14.47 -17.75 19.44
N ALA A 139 -14.51 -16.97 18.38
CA ALA A 139 -13.41 -16.83 17.43
C ALA A 139 -13.35 -15.41 16.85
N TRP A 140 -12.27 -15.10 16.14
CA TRP A 140 -12.10 -13.82 15.46
C TRP A 140 -11.99 -14.00 13.95
N LYS A 141 -12.62 -13.10 13.21
CA LYS A 141 -12.56 -13.05 11.76
C LYS A 141 -12.01 -11.70 11.30
N LEU A 142 -10.96 -11.73 10.49
CA LEU A 142 -10.47 -10.52 9.83
C LEU A 142 -11.48 -10.07 8.75
N LYS A 143 -11.91 -8.80 8.77
CA LYS A 143 -12.58 -8.18 7.61
C LYS A 143 -11.71 -7.22 6.82
N ALA A 144 -10.87 -6.44 7.50
CA ALA A 144 -10.05 -5.41 6.88
C ALA A 144 -8.64 -5.40 7.47
N SER A 145 -7.64 -5.16 6.63
CA SER A 145 -6.26 -4.92 7.06
C SER A 145 -5.51 -4.05 6.08
N GLY A 146 -4.61 -3.20 6.55
CA GLY A 146 -3.79 -2.34 5.70
C GLY A 146 -3.01 -1.28 6.46
N ASN A 147 -2.17 -0.52 5.76
CA ASN A 147 -1.24 0.42 6.39
C ASN A 147 -1.86 1.81 6.68
N TRP A 148 -3.08 2.07 6.17
CA TRP A 148 -3.72 3.38 6.22
C TRP A 148 -5.16 3.26 6.74
N LEU A 149 -5.36 3.55 8.02
CA LEU A 149 -6.67 3.43 8.68
C LEU A 149 -7.79 4.14 7.92
N GLY A 150 -7.56 5.38 7.45
CA GLY A 150 -8.56 6.15 6.70
C GLY A 150 -9.04 5.48 5.40
N SER A 151 -8.17 4.73 4.72
CA SER A 151 -8.55 3.95 3.53
C SER A 151 -9.44 2.75 3.89
N LEU A 152 -9.12 2.08 5.00
CA LEU A 152 -9.89 0.93 5.49
C LEU A 152 -11.28 1.36 5.95
N VAL A 153 -11.37 2.41 6.78
CA VAL A 153 -12.64 2.95 7.29
C VAL A 153 -13.53 3.43 6.14
N ALA A 154 -12.97 4.13 5.14
CA ALA A 154 -13.71 4.52 3.94
C ALA A 154 -14.21 3.30 3.14
N SER A 155 -13.40 2.24 3.01
CA SER A 155 -13.79 1.03 2.28
C SER A 155 -14.88 0.22 2.98
N GLN A 156 -15.00 0.30 4.31
CA GLN A 156 -16.00 -0.47 5.07
C GLN A 156 -17.43 0.00 4.75
N GLY A 157 -17.70 1.31 4.83
CA GLY A 157 -19.01 1.86 4.49
C GLY A 157 -19.40 1.64 3.02
N VAL A 158 -18.41 1.53 2.13
CA VAL A 158 -18.64 1.13 0.74
C VAL A 158 -19.10 -0.34 0.67
N GLN A 159 -18.48 -1.28 1.38
CA GLN A 159 -18.93 -2.69 1.36
C GLN A 159 -20.34 -2.86 1.92
N GLU A 160 -20.72 -2.12 2.96
CA GLU A 160 -22.08 -2.12 3.51
C GLU A 160 -23.12 -1.62 2.48
N THR A 161 -22.72 -0.69 1.59
CA THR A 161 -23.58 -0.17 0.51
C THR A 161 -23.82 -1.19 -0.62
N TRP A 162 -22.87 -2.09 -0.89
CA TRP A 162 -22.95 -3.09 -1.98
C TRP A 162 -23.41 -4.48 -1.52
N ALA A 163 -23.78 -4.65 -0.25
CA ALA A 163 -24.24 -5.92 0.31
C ALA A 163 -25.78 -6.08 0.33
N THR A 164 -26.51 -5.18 -0.36
CA THR A 164 -27.97 -5.19 -0.54
C THR A 164 -28.35 -5.77 -1.90
#